data_AF-A0A849EH54-F1
#
_entry.id   AF-A0A849EH54-F1
#
_cell.length_a   1.000
_cell.length_b   1.000
_cell.length_c   1.000
_cell.angle_alpha   90.00
_cell.angle_beta   90.00
_cell.angle_gamma   90.00
#
_symmetry.space_group_name_H-M   'P 1'
#
loop_
_entity.id
_entity.type
_entity.pdbx_description
1 polymer ?
#
loop_
_entity_poly.entity_id
_entity_poly.type
_entity_poly.pdbx_seq_one_letter_code
_entity_poly.pdbx_strand_id
1 'polypeptide(L)'
;LLSILRGAIALNPAFLHKLQGHTAISELQFSRDWGLGSSSTLINNIAQWAEVNAYSLLWNTFSGSGYDIACAQNNQPLTFQLKGSTPEVDLLQFKPSFSAELYFVHLNKKQNSREGIAQYKRVEAKKKGLIDEITEITRAVVACDDLTTFQELLLRHEELISETIHLPRIQDQLFPDFTGLVKSLGAWGGDFVLAMGTDHILEYFNSKGYTTVLPYDELVL
;
A
#
# COMPACT_ATOMS: atom_id res chain seq x y z
N LEU A 1 5.04 -3.03 -19.99
CA LEU A 1 5.53 -1.82 -20.70
C LEU A 1 4.81 -1.58 -22.03
N LEU A 2 4.91 -2.45 -23.04
CA LEU A 2 4.32 -2.21 -24.37
C LEU A 2 2.81 -1.91 -24.33
N SER A 3 2.06 -2.62 -23.48
CA SER A 3 0.64 -2.34 -23.24
C SER A 3 0.40 -0.91 -22.73
N ILE A 4 1.24 -0.43 -21.78
CA ILE A 4 1.14 0.92 -21.20
C ILE A 4 1.39 1.97 -22.28
N LEU A 5 2.46 1.81 -23.06
CA LEU A 5 2.81 2.76 -24.11
C LEU A 5 1.71 2.84 -25.19
N ARG A 6 1.14 1.70 -25.58
CA ARG A 6 0.01 1.66 -26.52
C ARG A 6 -1.24 2.33 -25.93
N GLY A 7 -1.54 2.08 -24.66
CA GLY A 7 -2.64 2.75 -23.96
C GLY A 7 -2.45 4.27 -23.88
N ALA A 8 -1.23 4.72 -23.61
CA ALA A 8 -0.89 6.14 -23.58
C ALA A 8 -1.03 6.80 -24.96
N ILE A 9 -0.57 6.13 -26.03
CA ILE A 9 -0.78 6.59 -27.42
C ILE A 9 -2.28 6.62 -27.77
N ALA A 10 -3.06 5.64 -27.32
CA ALA A 10 -4.50 5.62 -27.58
C ALA A 10 -5.23 6.80 -26.89
N LEU A 11 -4.78 7.18 -25.70
CA LEU A 11 -5.30 8.34 -24.96
C LEU A 11 -4.79 9.68 -25.52
N ASN A 12 -3.56 9.73 -26.02
CA ASN A 12 -2.96 10.89 -26.68
C ASN A 12 -2.08 10.46 -27.86
N PRO A 13 -2.61 10.46 -29.10
CA PRO A 13 -1.84 10.04 -30.29
C PRO A 13 -0.58 10.86 -30.55
N ALA A 14 -0.53 12.12 -30.12
CA ALA A 14 0.65 12.98 -30.27
C ALA A 14 1.85 12.46 -29.47
N PHE A 15 1.63 11.63 -28.44
CA PHE A 15 2.69 10.99 -27.67
C PHE A 15 3.61 10.11 -28.54
N LEU A 16 3.11 9.58 -29.66
CA LEU A 16 3.93 8.80 -30.60
C LEU A 16 5.15 9.59 -31.11
N HIS A 17 5.00 10.90 -31.33
CA HIS A 17 6.10 11.76 -31.75
C HIS A 17 7.19 11.91 -30.70
N LYS A 18 6.84 11.80 -29.40
CA LYS A 18 7.82 11.80 -28.30
C LYS A 18 8.56 10.47 -28.16
N LEU A 19 8.00 9.37 -28.68
CA LEU A 19 8.59 8.03 -28.62
C LEU A 19 9.53 7.75 -29.80
N GLN A 20 9.15 8.18 -31.00
CA GLN A 20 9.84 7.79 -32.23
C GLN A 20 11.25 8.40 -32.28
N GLY A 21 12.27 7.56 -32.46
CA GLY A 21 13.66 7.99 -32.56
C GLY A 21 14.32 8.41 -31.23
N HIS A 22 13.64 8.20 -30.10
CA HIS A 22 14.13 8.58 -28.78
C HIS A 22 14.44 7.36 -27.91
N THR A 23 15.33 7.55 -26.92
CA THR A 23 15.57 6.59 -25.84
C THR A 23 15.03 7.17 -24.54
N ALA A 24 14.25 6.38 -23.81
CA ALA A 24 13.75 6.73 -22.49
C ALA A 24 14.36 5.80 -21.43
N ILE A 25 14.77 6.38 -20.31
CA ILE A 25 15.37 5.67 -19.17
C ILE A 25 14.45 5.87 -17.97
N SER A 26 14.17 4.79 -17.25
CA SER A 26 13.45 4.82 -15.99
C SER A 26 14.27 4.04 -14.97
N GLU A 27 14.52 4.65 -13.81
CA GLU A 27 15.31 4.06 -12.73
C GLU A 27 14.42 3.87 -11.51
N LEU A 28 14.55 2.71 -10.86
CA LEU A 28 13.85 2.41 -9.62
C LEU A 28 14.75 2.82 -8.45
N GLN A 29 14.23 3.64 -7.53
CA GLN A 29 14.98 4.18 -6.40
C GLN A 29 14.92 3.31 -5.14
N PHE A 30 14.29 2.13 -5.22
CA PHE A 30 14.15 1.17 -4.13
C PHE A 30 14.31 -0.27 -4.65
N SER A 31 14.44 -1.24 -3.75
CA SER A 31 14.60 -2.65 -4.11
C SER A 31 13.39 -3.15 -4.91
N ARG A 32 13.66 -3.91 -5.99
CA ARG A 32 12.61 -4.51 -6.84
C ARG A 32 11.74 -5.54 -6.12
N ASP A 33 12.20 -6.00 -4.96
CA ASP A 33 11.50 -6.98 -4.14
C ASP A 33 10.57 -6.34 -3.12
N TRP A 34 10.60 -5.01 -2.99
CA TRP A 34 9.70 -4.27 -2.11
C TRP A 34 8.36 -3.98 -2.81
N GLY A 35 7.26 -4.25 -2.10
CA GLY A 35 5.88 -4.02 -2.52
C GLY A 35 5.44 -2.55 -2.62
N LEU A 36 6.35 -1.60 -2.85
CA LEU A 36 6.08 -0.15 -2.81
C LEU A 36 5.48 0.42 -4.12
N GLY A 37 4.67 -0.36 -4.85
CA GLY A 37 3.90 0.18 -5.98
C GLY A 37 4.71 0.57 -7.22
N SER A 38 5.83 -0.12 -7.52
CA SER A 38 6.70 0.19 -8.68
C SER A 38 5.96 0.19 -10.03
N SER A 39 4.96 -0.67 -10.20
CA SER A 39 4.16 -0.73 -11.44
C SER A 39 3.29 0.50 -11.62
N SER A 40 2.60 0.92 -10.56
CA SER A 40 1.74 2.10 -10.56
C SER A 40 2.57 3.38 -10.70
N THR A 41 3.76 3.43 -10.09
CA THR A 41 4.73 4.52 -10.27
C THR A 41 5.15 4.65 -11.74
N LEU A 42 5.46 3.54 -12.42
CA LEU A 42 5.78 3.55 -13.85
C LEU A 42 4.61 4.04 -14.71
N ILE A 43 3.38 3.61 -14.40
CA ILE A 43 2.17 4.07 -15.10
C ILE A 43 1.98 5.57 -14.90
N ASN A 44 2.14 6.08 -13.68
CA ASN A 44 2.04 7.50 -13.38
C ASN A 44 3.10 8.30 -14.16
N ASN A 45 4.35 7.86 -14.19
CA ASN A 45 5.42 8.51 -14.93
C ASN A 45 5.15 8.56 -16.44
N ILE A 46 4.66 7.45 -17.02
CA ILE A 46 4.29 7.40 -18.44
C ILE A 46 3.07 8.28 -18.72
N ALA A 47 2.08 8.31 -17.82
CA ALA A 47 0.91 9.17 -17.96
C ALA A 47 1.30 10.65 -17.98
N GLN A 48 2.21 11.07 -17.10
CA GLN A 48 2.76 12.42 -17.09
C GLN A 48 3.54 12.72 -18.39
N TRP A 49 4.40 11.81 -18.84
CA TRP A 49 5.17 11.99 -20.08
C TRP A 49 4.27 12.12 -21.33
N ALA A 50 3.20 11.32 -21.36
CA ALA A 50 2.20 11.32 -22.42
C ALA A 50 1.14 12.42 -22.25
N GLU A 51 1.14 13.17 -21.15
CA GLU A 51 0.15 14.20 -20.82
C GLU A 51 -1.28 13.66 -20.85
N VAL A 52 -1.50 12.50 -20.23
CA VAL A 52 -2.80 11.84 -20.11
C VAL A 52 -3.18 11.60 -18.65
N ASN A 53 -4.46 11.36 -18.39
CA ASN A 53 -4.92 10.99 -17.06
C ASN A 53 -4.38 9.61 -16.64
N ALA A 54 -3.69 9.54 -15.50
CA ALA A 54 -3.04 8.32 -15.01
C ALA A 54 -4.03 7.21 -14.61
N TYR A 55 -5.20 7.57 -14.07
CA TYR A 55 -6.26 6.59 -13.76
C TYR A 55 -6.85 5.98 -15.03
N SER A 56 -7.12 6.81 -16.05
CA SER A 56 -7.54 6.31 -17.37
C SER A 56 -6.49 5.38 -17.98
N LEU A 57 -5.21 5.73 -17.90
CA LEU A 57 -4.14 4.87 -18.39
C LEU A 57 -4.07 3.55 -17.62
N LEU A 58 -4.16 3.60 -16.28
CA LEU A 58 -4.20 2.41 -15.43
C LEU A 58 -5.33 1.47 -15.85
N TRP A 59 -6.57 1.96 -15.87
CA TRP A 59 -7.76 1.12 -16.12
C TRP A 59 -7.89 0.63 -17.57
N ASN A 60 -7.30 1.35 -18.53
CA ASN A 60 -7.25 0.88 -19.93
C ASN A 60 -6.18 -0.20 -20.16
N THR A 61 -5.22 -0.38 -19.24
CA THR A 61 -4.06 -1.25 -19.46
C THR A 61 -3.92 -2.37 -18.43
N PHE A 62 -4.45 -2.19 -17.22
CA PHE A 62 -4.40 -3.11 -16.10
C PHE A 62 -5.66 -3.03 -15.23
N SER A 63 -5.76 -3.96 -14.28
CA SER A 63 -6.71 -3.89 -13.17
C SER A 63 -6.02 -3.32 -11.93
N GLY A 64 -6.74 -2.49 -11.17
CA GLY A 64 -6.23 -1.88 -9.94
C GLY A 64 -7.25 -0.89 -9.39
N SER A 65 -7.17 -0.61 -8.08
CA SER A 65 -8.05 0.37 -7.44
C SER A 65 -7.74 1.80 -7.85
N GLY A 66 -6.49 2.09 -8.23
CA GLY A 66 -6.00 3.46 -8.43
C GLY A 66 -5.39 4.08 -7.17
N TYR A 67 -5.41 3.38 -6.03
CA TYR A 67 -4.80 3.84 -4.78
C TYR A 67 -3.32 4.20 -4.97
N ASP A 68 -2.53 3.29 -5.53
CA ASP A 68 -1.10 3.54 -5.76
C ASP A 68 -0.84 4.70 -6.74
N ILE A 69 -1.78 5.02 -7.64
CA ILE A 69 -1.67 6.21 -8.50
C ILE A 69 -1.85 7.47 -7.65
N ALA A 70 -2.81 7.47 -6.72
CA ALA A 70 -2.98 8.57 -5.77
C ALA A 70 -1.69 8.77 -4.96
N CYS A 71 -1.09 7.70 -4.44
CA CYS A 71 0.19 7.77 -3.73
C CYS A 71 1.34 8.23 -4.63
N ALA A 72 1.42 7.78 -5.89
CA ALA A 72 2.49 8.20 -6.81
C ALA A 72 2.36 9.67 -7.26
N GLN A 73 1.18 10.28 -7.11
CA GLN A 73 0.91 11.67 -7.48
C GLN A 73 1.05 12.65 -6.32
N ASN A 74 1.17 12.18 -5.08
CA ASN A 74 1.18 13.00 -3.89
C ASN A 74 2.33 12.58 -2.95
N ASN A 75 2.96 13.56 -2.31
CA ASN A 75 4.06 13.33 -1.36
C ASN A 75 3.60 13.52 0.10
N GLN A 76 2.32 13.29 0.37
CA GLN A 76 1.71 13.45 1.70
C GLN A 76 0.82 12.26 2.02
N PRO A 77 0.60 11.96 3.31
CA PRO A 77 -0.44 11.03 3.73
C PRO A 77 -1.80 11.40 3.12
N LEU A 78 -2.57 10.39 2.74
CA LEU A 78 -3.87 10.57 2.10
C LEU A 78 -4.87 9.49 2.53
N THR A 79 -6.15 9.84 2.51
CA THR A 79 -7.23 8.86 2.41
C THR A 79 -7.67 8.75 0.96
N PHE A 80 -8.07 7.55 0.56
CA PHE A 80 -8.50 7.24 -0.79
C PHE A 80 -9.83 6.51 -0.78
N GLN A 81 -10.76 6.96 -1.62
CA GLN A 81 -12.04 6.30 -1.84
C GLN A 81 -12.38 6.25 -3.33
N LEU A 82 -13.03 5.18 -3.77
CA LEU A 82 -13.72 5.14 -5.06
C LEU A 82 -15.21 5.42 -4.86
N LYS A 83 -15.69 6.59 -5.30
CA LYS A 83 -17.13 6.85 -5.43
C LYS A 83 -17.58 6.46 -6.84
N GLY A 84 -18.07 5.23 -6.96
CA GLY A 84 -18.35 4.62 -8.27
C GLY A 84 -17.04 4.33 -9.01
N SER A 85 -16.75 5.06 -10.07
CA SER A 85 -15.50 4.97 -10.84
C SER A 85 -14.60 6.21 -10.69
N THR A 86 -14.98 7.12 -9.79
CA THR A 86 -14.23 8.36 -9.56
C THR A 86 -13.35 8.20 -8.32
N PRO A 87 -12.03 8.41 -8.43
CA PRO A 87 -11.14 8.43 -7.28
C PRO A 87 -11.29 9.76 -6.53
N GLU A 88 -11.52 9.68 -5.24
CA GLU A 88 -11.42 10.80 -4.31
C GLU A 88 -10.18 10.62 -3.44
N VAL A 89 -9.39 11.68 -3.37
CA VAL A 89 -8.11 11.74 -2.65
C VAL A 89 -8.18 12.94 -1.72
N ASP A 90 -8.16 12.68 -0.42
CA ASP A 90 -8.07 13.73 0.58
C ASP A 90 -6.69 13.67 1.21
N LEU A 91 -5.92 14.74 1.04
CA LEU A 91 -4.61 14.89 1.68
C LEU A 91 -4.79 15.26 3.13
N LEU A 92 -3.95 14.72 4.00
CA LEU A 92 -4.03 14.95 5.43
C LEU A 92 -2.64 15.01 6.05
N GLN A 93 -2.55 15.73 7.17
CA GLN A 93 -1.34 15.74 7.99
C GLN A 93 -1.43 14.58 8.98
N PHE A 94 -0.68 13.52 8.73
CA PHE A 94 -0.54 12.40 9.67
C PHE A 94 0.87 12.40 10.22
N LYS A 95 1.02 12.88 11.45
CA LYS A 95 2.29 12.92 12.17
C LYS A 95 2.03 12.49 13.61
N PRO A 96 1.81 11.19 13.84
CA PRO A 96 1.52 10.69 15.18
C PRO A 96 2.69 11.01 16.11
N SER A 97 2.38 11.45 17.33
CA SER A 97 3.40 11.70 18.36
C SER A 97 4.23 10.46 18.72
N PHE A 98 3.70 9.27 18.42
CA PHE A 98 4.30 7.95 18.63
C PHE A 98 4.99 7.36 17.37
N SER A 99 5.41 8.20 16.43
CA SER A 99 6.08 7.75 15.19
C SER A 99 7.40 7.02 15.44
N ALA A 100 8.10 7.33 16.54
CA ALA A 100 9.36 6.69 16.93
C ALA A 100 9.19 5.21 17.33
N GLU A 101 7.97 4.80 17.68
CA GLU A 101 7.59 3.44 18.06
C GLU A 101 7.08 2.62 16.87
N LEU A 102 7.11 3.16 15.65
CA LEU A 102 6.63 2.55 14.42
C LEU A 102 7.78 2.11 13.52
N TYR A 103 7.70 0.87 13.02
CA TYR A 103 8.74 0.29 12.15
C TYR A 103 8.12 -0.48 10.99
N PHE A 104 8.70 -0.31 9.80
CA PHE A 104 8.43 -1.13 8.64
C PHE A 104 9.38 -2.34 8.64
N VAL A 105 8.84 -3.54 8.74
CA VAL A 105 9.61 -4.79 8.70
C VAL A 105 9.35 -5.50 7.38
N HIS A 106 10.41 -5.75 6.59
CA HIS A 106 10.30 -6.52 5.36
C HIS A 106 10.33 -8.02 5.66
N LEU A 107 9.30 -8.75 5.23
CA LEU A 107 9.13 -10.19 5.49
C LEU A 107 9.98 -11.10 4.58
N ASN A 108 10.84 -10.54 3.72
CA ASN A 108 11.67 -11.28 2.76
C ASN A 108 10.87 -12.21 1.82
N LYS A 109 9.58 -11.94 1.69
CA LYS A 109 8.64 -12.73 0.91
C LYS A 109 7.83 -11.80 0.04
N LYS A 110 8.11 -11.83 -1.26
CA LYS A 110 7.34 -11.06 -2.23
C LYS A 110 5.93 -11.64 -2.33
N GLN A 111 4.92 -10.81 -2.07
CA GLN A 111 3.53 -11.23 -2.23
C GLN A 111 3.02 -10.87 -3.62
N ASN A 112 2.39 -11.82 -4.31
CA ASN A 112 1.77 -11.55 -5.59
C ASN A 112 0.40 -10.88 -5.37
N SER A 113 0.32 -9.57 -5.60
CA SER A 113 -0.92 -8.80 -5.39
C SER A 113 -2.12 -9.36 -6.16
N ARG A 114 -1.91 -10.02 -7.31
CA ARG A 114 -3.00 -10.63 -8.11
C ARG A 114 -3.63 -11.82 -7.40
N GLU A 115 -2.84 -12.61 -6.69
CA GLU A 115 -3.32 -13.78 -5.94
C GLU A 115 -4.13 -13.35 -4.72
N GLY A 116 -3.65 -12.34 -3.97
CA GLY A 116 -4.39 -11.76 -2.85
C GLY A 116 -5.76 -11.19 -3.26
N ILE A 117 -5.82 -10.49 -4.41
CA ILE A 117 -7.08 -9.98 -4.96
C ILE A 117 -8.04 -11.11 -5.35
N ALA A 118 -7.53 -12.18 -5.97
CA ALA A 118 -8.34 -13.31 -6.39
C ALA A 118 -8.96 -14.05 -5.19
N GLN A 119 -8.25 -14.13 -4.07
CA GLN A 119 -8.78 -14.68 -2.83
C GLN A 119 -9.85 -13.79 -2.21
N TYR A 120 -9.60 -12.48 -2.10
CA TYR A 120 -10.59 -11.52 -1.58
C TYR A 120 -11.89 -11.51 -2.39
N LYS A 121 -11.81 -11.58 -3.72
CA LYS A 121 -12.99 -11.55 -4.60
C LYS A 121 -13.95 -12.72 -4.39
N ARG A 122 -13.49 -13.85 -3.82
CA ARG A 122 -14.33 -15.02 -3.53
C ARG A 122 -15.17 -14.84 -2.27
N VAL A 123 -14.87 -13.84 -1.45
CA VAL A 123 -15.61 -13.51 -0.24
C VAL A 123 -16.73 -12.52 -0.61
N GLU A 124 -17.84 -13.04 -1.11
CA GLU A 124 -19.00 -12.21 -1.49
C GLU A 124 -19.89 -11.81 -0.31
N ALA A 125 -19.81 -12.54 0.80
CA ALA A 125 -20.70 -12.32 1.94
C ALA A 125 -20.18 -11.17 2.85
N LYS A 126 -20.98 -10.10 2.97
CA LYS A 126 -20.87 -8.99 3.97
C LYS A 126 -19.97 -7.79 3.67
N LYS A 127 -19.82 -7.38 2.40
CA LYS A 127 -18.99 -6.21 2.04
C LYS A 127 -19.45 -4.88 2.65
N LYS A 128 -20.75 -4.61 2.77
CA LYS A 128 -21.24 -3.28 3.20
C LYS A 128 -20.91 -2.96 4.66
N GLY A 129 -21.28 -3.84 5.60
CA GLY A 129 -20.99 -3.62 7.03
C GLY A 129 -19.49 -3.56 7.33
N LEU A 130 -18.70 -4.39 6.64
CA LEU A 130 -17.24 -4.34 6.73
C LEU A 130 -16.67 -2.99 6.26
N ILE A 131 -17.14 -2.46 5.13
CA ILE A 131 -16.69 -1.16 4.61
C ILE A 131 -17.00 -0.04 5.60
N ASP A 132 -18.21 -0.03 6.17
CA ASP A 132 -18.61 0.98 7.14
C ASP A 132 -17.70 0.92 8.39
N GLU A 133 -17.43 -0.28 8.92
CA GLU A 133 -16.56 -0.47 10.08
C GLU A 133 -15.09 -0.07 9.80
N ILE A 134 -14.53 -0.48 8.65
CA ILE A 134 -13.18 -0.06 8.24
C ILE A 134 -13.12 1.47 8.05
N THR A 135 -14.20 2.09 7.56
CA THR A 135 -14.27 3.53 7.37
C THR A 135 -14.18 4.25 8.71
N GLU A 136 -14.92 3.80 9.73
CA GLU A 136 -14.83 4.40 11.06
C GLU A 136 -13.46 4.17 11.72
N ILE A 137 -12.87 2.97 11.56
CA ILE A 137 -11.51 2.71 12.03
C ILE A 137 -10.51 3.66 11.35
N THR A 138 -10.63 3.86 10.04
CA THR A 138 -9.74 4.77 9.30
C THR A 138 -9.84 6.20 9.82
N ARG A 139 -11.06 6.70 10.08
CA ARG A 139 -11.25 8.03 10.66
C ARG A 139 -10.67 8.14 12.06
N ALA A 140 -10.89 7.13 12.90
CA ALA A 140 -10.33 7.08 14.25
C ALA A 140 -8.81 7.03 14.24
N VAL A 141 -8.21 6.26 13.32
CA VAL A 141 -6.75 6.19 13.12
C VAL A 141 -6.18 7.55 12.74
N VAL A 142 -6.81 8.26 11.81
CA VAL A 142 -6.37 9.61 11.38
C VAL A 142 -6.44 10.62 12.53
N ALA A 143 -7.38 10.47 13.45
CA ALA A 143 -7.56 11.37 14.60
C ALA A 143 -6.78 10.94 15.85
N CYS A 144 -6.13 9.78 15.84
CA CYS A 144 -5.45 9.21 16.99
C CYS A 144 -4.08 9.86 17.21
N ASP A 145 -3.74 10.14 18.47
CA ASP A 145 -2.43 10.69 18.86
C ASP A 145 -1.81 9.93 20.06
N ASP A 146 -2.25 8.70 20.32
CA ASP A 146 -1.65 7.82 21.33
C ASP A 146 -1.43 6.39 20.79
N LEU A 147 -0.29 5.81 21.16
CA LEU A 147 0.14 4.51 20.63
C LEU A 147 -0.84 3.38 20.99
N THR A 148 -1.39 3.39 22.21
CA THR A 148 -2.26 2.32 22.70
C THR A 148 -3.56 2.27 21.91
N THR A 149 -4.25 3.40 21.75
CA THR A 149 -5.48 3.49 20.94
C THR A 149 -5.19 3.17 19.48
N PHE A 150 -4.05 3.63 18.94
CA PHE A 150 -3.65 3.28 17.58
C PHE A 150 -3.46 1.77 17.39
N GLN A 151 -2.82 1.10 18.35
CA GLN A 151 -2.68 -0.35 18.35
C GLN A 151 -4.03 -1.06 18.43
N GLU A 152 -4.94 -0.64 19.31
CA GLU A 152 -6.28 -1.23 19.43
C GLU A 152 -7.08 -1.10 18.12
N LEU A 153 -7.04 0.07 17.48
CA LEU A 153 -7.71 0.32 16.21
C LEU A 153 -7.15 -0.56 15.08
N LEU A 154 -5.82 -0.69 15.01
CA LEU A 154 -5.16 -1.50 13.98
C LEU A 154 -5.29 -3.00 14.23
N LEU A 155 -5.35 -3.43 15.50
CA LEU A 155 -5.67 -4.79 15.88
C LEU A 155 -7.08 -5.16 15.41
N ARG A 156 -8.06 -4.29 15.70
CA ARG A 156 -9.44 -4.48 15.23
C ARG A 156 -9.51 -4.55 13.71
N HIS A 157 -8.76 -3.68 13.02
CA HIS A 157 -8.64 -3.74 11.56
C HIS A 157 -8.07 -5.07 11.07
N GLU A 158 -6.97 -5.56 11.66
CA GLU A 158 -6.38 -6.85 11.27
C GLU A 158 -7.36 -8.01 11.52
N GLU A 159 -8.08 -8.03 12.65
CA GLU A 159 -9.08 -9.05 12.95
C GLU A 159 -10.20 -9.07 11.91
N LEU A 160 -10.77 -7.91 11.59
CA LEU A 160 -11.82 -7.78 10.58
C LEU A 160 -11.39 -8.29 9.20
N ILE A 161 -10.19 -7.92 8.76
CA ILE A 161 -9.67 -8.38 7.47
C ILE A 161 -9.36 -9.87 7.50
N SER A 162 -8.72 -10.36 8.57
CA SER A 162 -8.39 -11.77 8.78
C SER A 162 -9.63 -12.67 8.73
N GLU A 163 -10.69 -12.29 9.45
CA GLU A 163 -11.99 -12.95 9.44
C GLU A 163 -12.62 -12.92 8.05
N THR A 164 -12.56 -11.78 7.36
CA THR A 164 -13.13 -11.61 6.02
C THR A 164 -12.44 -12.51 5.00
N ILE A 165 -11.11 -12.50 4.94
CA ILE A 165 -10.37 -13.25 3.91
C ILE A 165 -10.08 -14.70 4.31
N HIS A 166 -10.49 -15.10 5.51
CA HIS A 166 -10.26 -16.40 6.13
C HIS A 166 -8.77 -16.80 6.15
N LEU A 167 -7.90 -15.83 6.48
CA LEU A 167 -6.48 -16.06 6.70
C LEU A 167 -6.12 -15.58 8.10
N PRO A 168 -5.29 -16.30 8.85
CA PRO A 168 -4.82 -15.83 10.15
C PRO A 168 -4.02 -14.53 10.02
N ARG A 169 -3.92 -13.79 11.13
CA ARG A 169 -3.12 -12.57 11.19
C ARG A 169 -1.64 -12.91 11.08
N ILE A 170 -0.87 -12.00 10.50
CA ILE A 170 0.56 -12.20 10.31
C ILE A 170 1.31 -12.34 11.64
N GLN A 171 0.86 -11.60 12.67
CA GLN A 171 1.40 -11.69 14.02
C GLN A 171 1.26 -13.10 14.60
N ASP A 172 0.05 -13.67 14.54
CA ASP A 172 -0.20 -15.00 15.10
C ASP A 172 0.63 -16.09 14.41
N GLN A 173 0.91 -15.92 13.12
CA GLN A 173 1.69 -16.88 12.34
C GLN A 173 3.20 -16.78 12.55
N LEU A 174 3.74 -15.56 12.56
CA LEU A 174 5.19 -15.34 12.46
C LEU A 174 5.79 -14.77 13.75
N PHE A 175 4.99 -14.06 14.54
CA PHE A 175 5.44 -13.27 15.69
C PHE A 175 4.55 -13.47 16.94
N PRO A 176 4.20 -14.72 17.33
CA PRO A 176 3.26 -14.96 18.42
C PRO A 176 3.77 -14.52 19.80
N ASP A 177 5.09 -14.36 19.93
CA ASP A 177 5.80 -13.94 21.13
C ASP A 177 6.19 -12.45 21.13
N PHE A 178 5.82 -11.70 20.08
CA PHE A 178 6.05 -10.25 20.05
C PHE A 178 5.07 -9.54 20.99
N THR A 179 5.59 -8.73 21.91
CA THR A 179 4.81 -8.02 22.93
C THR A 179 4.11 -6.77 22.40
N GLY A 180 4.49 -6.29 21.22
CA GLY A 180 3.81 -5.21 20.51
C GLY A 180 2.73 -5.71 19.54
N LEU A 181 2.39 -4.87 18.57
CA LEU A 181 1.44 -5.20 17.50
C LEU A 181 2.16 -5.26 16.15
N VAL A 182 1.82 -6.26 15.33
CA VAL A 182 2.25 -6.37 13.93
C VAL A 182 1.03 -6.35 13.02
N LYS A 183 0.97 -5.35 12.16
CA LYS A 183 -0.08 -5.16 11.16
C LYS A 183 0.41 -5.47 9.74
N SER A 184 -0.40 -6.20 8.98
CA SER A 184 -0.17 -6.42 7.55
C SER A 184 -0.28 -5.13 6.72
N LEU A 185 0.63 -4.94 5.76
CA LEU A 185 0.55 -3.87 4.75
C LEU A 185 0.36 -4.48 3.35
N GLY A 186 -0.49 -3.87 2.52
CA GLY A 186 -0.73 -4.33 1.15
C GLY A 186 -1.58 -5.61 1.06
N ALA A 187 -1.16 -6.55 0.22
CA ALA A 187 -1.98 -7.69 -0.21
C ALA A 187 -2.06 -8.88 0.77
N TRP A 188 -1.74 -8.66 2.05
CA TRP A 188 -1.72 -9.63 3.15
C TRP A 188 -0.69 -10.78 2.98
N GLY A 189 0.18 -10.97 3.96
CA GLY A 189 1.06 -12.17 4.03
C GLY A 189 2.41 -12.10 3.31
N GLY A 190 2.91 -10.89 3.00
CA GLY A 190 4.27 -10.66 2.49
C GLY A 190 4.63 -9.17 2.39
N ASP A 191 5.70 -8.86 1.67
CA ASP A 191 6.32 -7.55 1.51
C ASP A 191 6.67 -6.91 2.88
N PHE A 192 5.90 -5.91 3.31
CA PHE A 192 6.13 -5.21 4.57
C PHE A 192 5.00 -5.42 5.57
N VAL A 193 5.35 -5.36 6.85
CA VAL A 193 4.41 -5.20 7.97
C VAL A 193 4.76 -3.94 8.74
N LEU A 194 3.77 -3.35 9.39
CA LEU A 194 3.97 -2.28 10.38
C LEU A 194 4.06 -2.92 11.77
N ALA A 195 5.22 -2.82 12.40
CA ALA A 195 5.43 -3.19 13.80
C ALA A 195 5.30 -1.95 14.70
N MET A 196 4.64 -2.11 15.84
CA MET A 196 4.36 -1.07 16.82
C MET A 196 4.75 -1.56 18.21
N GLY A 197 5.64 -0.85 18.89
CA GLY A 197 6.11 -1.22 20.23
C GLY A 197 7.30 -0.41 20.70
N THR A 198 7.54 -0.43 22.01
CA THR A 198 8.50 0.49 22.65
C THR A 198 9.92 -0.07 22.70
N ASP A 199 10.08 -1.37 22.93
CA ASP A 199 11.39 -1.93 23.29
C ASP A 199 11.79 -3.11 22.39
N HIS A 200 13.08 -3.14 22.03
CA HIS A 200 13.75 -4.27 21.36
C HIS A 200 13.17 -4.72 20.01
N ILE A 201 12.41 -3.87 19.29
CA ILE A 201 11.88 -4.18 17.95
C ILE A 201 12.99 -4.69 17.02
N LEU A 202 14.07 -3.91 16.89
CA LEU A 202 15.19 -4.26 16.02
C LEU A 202 15.79 -5.62 16.39
N GLU A 203 16.06 -5.85 17.67
CA GLU A 203 16.65 -7.09 18.17
C GLU A 203 15.72 -8.28 17.95
N TYR A 204 14.42 -8.11 18.23
CA TYR A 204 13.41 -9.14 18.04
C TYR A 204 13.33 -9.59 16.58
N PHE A 205 13.11 -8.67 15.65
CA PHE A 205 12.96 -9.01 14.22
C PHE A 205 14.26 -9.53 13.60
N ASN A 206 15.41 -8.95 13.98
CA ASN A 206 16.71 -9.44 13.55
C ASN A 206 16.98 -10.87 14.04
N SER A 207 16.62 -11.19 15.29
CA SER A 207 16.80 -12.54 15.85
C SER A 207 15.94 -13.60 15.12
N LYS A 208 14.84 -13.17 14.50
CA LYS A 208 13.94 -14.00 13.68
C LYS A 208 14.35 -14.04 12.19
N GLY A 209 15.44 -13.38 11.80
CA GLY A 209 15.99 -13.38 10.44
C GLY A 209 15.46 -12.27 9.51
N TYR A 210 14.72 -11.29 10.04
CA TYR A 210 14.25 -10.13 9.28
C TYR A 210 15.21 -8.96 9.49
N THR A 211 16.10 -8.75 8.53
CA THR A 211 17.21 -7.79 8.64
C THR A 211 16.90 -6.39 8.12
N THR A 212 15.78 -6.24 7.39
CA THR A 212 15.31 -4.94 6.90
C THR A 212 14.18 -4.47 7.82
N VAL A 213 14.55 -3.68 8.81
CA VAL A 213 13.65 -3.07 9.79
C VAL A 213 13.92 -1.56 9.78
N LEU A 214 12.98 -0.80 9.23
CA LEU A 214 13.15 0.63 8.97
C LEU A 214 12.26 1.42 9.93
N PRO A 215 12.78 2.40 10.67
CA PRO A 215 11.97 3.38 11.39
C PRO A 215 10.95 4.06 10.47
N TYR A 216 9.79 4.41 11.00
CA TYR A 216 8.72 5.04 10.24
C TYR A 216 9.17 6.29 9.48
N ASP A 217 9.92 7.17 10.16
CA ASP A 217 10.40 8.43 9.62
C ASP A 217 11.45 8.28 8.50
N GLU A 218 12.02 7.08 8.29
CA GLU A 218 12.95 6.83 7.17
C GLU A 218 12.23 6.54 5.86
N LEU A 219 10.96 6.12 5.90
CA LEU A 219 10.20 5.69 4.71
C LEU A 219 9.05 6.64 4.37
N VAL A 220 8.52 7.38 5.35
CA VAL A 220 7.43 8.32 5.15
C VAL A 220 7.96 9.66 4.60
N LEU A 221 7.17 10.29 3.70
CA LEU A 221 7.50 11.54 3.00
C LEU A 221 7.02 12.80 3.75
#